data_AF-A0AAF0PBY9-F1
#
_entry.id   AF-A0AAF0PBY9-F1
#
_cell.length_a   1.000
_cell.length_b   1.000
_cell.length_c   1.000
_cell.angle_alpha   90.00
_cell.angle_beta   90.00
_cell.angle_gamma   90.00
#
_symmetry.space_group_name_H-M   'P 1'
#
loop_
_entity.id
_entity.type
_entity.pdbx_description
1 polymer ?
#
loop_
_entity_poly.entity_id
_entity_poly.type
_entity_poly.pdbx_seq_one_letter_code
_entity_poly.pdbx_strand_id
1 'polypeptide(L)'
;MGSETVSVERGPCEECAEPISVEASKCPHCDYNPSQQAYAGPLLLIMLGGVLTIFVVTAIAGIPMTLLGVGWLVWVWYSPTPSPVEESE
;
A
#
# COMPACT_ATOMS: atom_id res chain seq x y z
N MET A 1 -26.21 -14.18 -44.17
CA MET A 1 -25.29 -14.78 -43.19
C MET A 1 -24.03 -13.92 -43.20
N GLY A 2 -23.97 -12.93 -42.31
CA GLY A 2 -22.81 -12.04 -42.18
C GLY A 2 -21.75 -12.74 -41.35
N SER A 3 -20.58 -12.97 -41.93
CA SER A 3 -19.40 -13.45 -41.21
C SER A 3 -18.83 -12.28 -40.41
N GLU A 4 -19.14 -12.23 -39.12
CA GLU A 4 -18.46 -11.34 -38.17
C GLU A 4 -17.00 -11.82 -38.09
N THR A 5 -16.12 -11.14 -38.82
CA THR A 5 -14.68 -11.29 -38.66
C THR A 5 -14.33 -10.70 -37.29
N VAL A 6 -14.23 -11.56 -36.28
CA VAL A 6 -13.58 -11.21 -35.01
C VAL A 6 -12.11 -10.92 -35.36
N SER A 7 -11.81 -9.64 -35.59
CA SER A 7 -10.45 -9.15 -35.73
C SER A 7 -9.78 -9.30 -34.38
N VAL A 8 -9.22 -10.48 -34.13
CA VAL A 8 -8.35 -10.73 -32.99
C VAL A 8 -7.17 -9.77 -33.14
N GLU A 9 -7.11 -8.73 -32.31
CA GLU A 9 -5.95 -7.86 -32.22
C GLU A 9 -4.73 -8.72 -31.91
N ARG A 10 -3.76 -8.74 -32.83
CA ARG A 10 -2.51 -9.46 -32.67
C ARG A 10 -1.39 -8.45 -32.48
N GLY A 11 -0.73 -8.50 -31.33
CA GLY A 11 0.47 -7.73 -31.01
C GLY A 11 1.73 -8.59 -31.06
N PRO A 12 2.92 -8.01 -31.23
CA PRO A 12 4.16 -8.76 -31.14
C PRO A 12 4.42 -9.22 -29.70
N CYS A 13 4.88 -10.47 -29.53
CA CYS A 13 5.37 -10.97 -28.25
C CYS A 13 6.66 -10.22 -27.84
N GLU A 14 6.77 -9.78 -26.59
CA GLU A 14 7.94 -9.02 -26.12
C GLU A 14 9.24 -9.83 -26.10
N GLU A 15 9.14 -11.15 -25.96
CA GLU A 15 10.32 -12.02 -25.82
C GLU A 15 10.84 -12.53 -27.19
N CYS A 16 9.94 -12.92 -28.09
CA CYS A 16 10.29 -13.58 -29.36
C CYS A 16 9.80 -12.85 -30.61
N ALA A 17 9.15 -11.68 -30.47
CA ALA A 17 8.58 -10.85 -31.54
C ALA A 17 7.51 -11.53 -32.43
N GLU A 18 7.10 -12.76 -32.10
CA GLU A 18 6.07 -13.51 -32.81
C GLU A 18 4.69 -12.85 -32.60
N PRO A 19 3.83 -12.75 -33.63
CA PRO A 19 2.50 -12.17 -33.48
C PRO A 19 1.59 -13.07 -32.63
N ILE A 20 1.21 -12.60 -31.45
CA ILE A 20 0.31 -13.26 -30.51
C ILE A 20 -0.99 -12.46 -30.34
N SER A 21 -2.08 -13.13 -30.00
CA SER A 21 -3.32 -12.45 -29.58
C SER A 21 -3.04 -11.63 -28.32
N VAL A 22 -3.54 -10.39 -28.26
CA VAL A 22 -3.42 -9.54 -27.05
C VAL A 22 -4.14 -10.13 -25.83
N GLU A 23 -5.10 -11.03 -26.06
CA GLU A 23 -5.81 -11.77 -25.02
C GLU A 23 -5.14 -13.12 -24.68
N ALA A 24 -4.07 -13.49 -25.40
CA ALA A 24 -3.35 -14.73 -25.12
C ALA A 24 -2.60 -14.62 -23.79
N SER A 25 -2.98 -15.48 -22.84
CA SER A 25 -2.32 -15.58 -21.54
C SER A 25 -0.89 -16.13 -21.63
N LYS A 26 -0.52 -16.78 -22.74
CA LYS A 26 0.86 -17.19 -23.01
C LYS A 26 1.19 -17.10 -24.49
N CYS A 27 2.46 -16.83 -24.79
CA CYS A 27 3.00 -17.00 -26.13
C CYS A 27 3.11 -18.51 -26.45
N PRO A 28 2.53 -19.00 -27.56
CA PRO A 28 2.62 -20.42 -27.93
C PRO A 28 4.01 -20.85 -28.38
N HIS A 29 4.90 -19.90 -28.72
CA HIS A 29 6.23 -20.20 -29.26
C HIS A 29 7.32 -20.22 -28.18
N CYS A 30 7.26 -19.32 -27.20
CA CYS A 30 8.28 -19.19 -26.14
C CYS A 30 7.72 -19.37 -24.72
N ASP A 31 6.43 -19.66 -24.56
CA ASP A 31 5.73 -19.79 -23.28
C ASP A 31 5.76 -18.52 -22.39
N TYR A 32 6.25 -17.39 -22.91
CA TYR A 32 6.25 -16.11 -22.21
C TYR A 32 4.83 -15.66 -21.88
N ASN A 33 4.60 -15.32 -20.61
CA ASN A 33 3.31 -14.85 -20.10
C ASN A 33 3.36 -13.32 -19.88
N PRO A 34 2.81 -12.51 -20.80
CA PRO A 34 2.82 -11.05 -20.67
C PRO A 34 1.93 -10.56 -19.52
N SER A 35 0.96 -11.35 -19.07
CA SER A 35 0.06 -10.97 -17.98
C SER A 35 0.74 -11.01 -16.60
N GLN A 36 1.87 -11.72 -16.45
CA GLN A 36 2.58 -11.80 -15.17
C GLN A 36 3.39 -10.55 -14.84
N GLN A 37 3.95 -9.85 -15.83
CA GLN A 37 4.73 -8.63 -15.58
C GLN A 37 3.86 -7.41 -15.27
N ALA A 38 2.61 -7.38 -15.75
CA ALA A 38 1.70 -6.25 -15.55
C ALA A 38 1.42 -5.93 -14.06
N TYR A 39 1.55 -6.91 -13.17
CA TYR A 39 1.26 -6.72 -11.74
C TYR A 39 2.49 -6.33 -10.90
N ALA A 40 3.71 -6.52 -11.38
CA ALA A 40 4.91 -6.29 -10.58
C ALA A 40 5.17 -4.79 -10.32
N GLY A 41 4.99 -3.95 -11.35
CA GLY A 41 5.18 -2.51 -11.24
C GLY A 41 4.21 -1.83 -10.27
N PRO A 42 2.88 -1.99 -10.43
CA PRO A 42 1.89 -1.41 -9.54
C PRO A 42 2.02 -1.91 -8.11
N LEU A 43 2.29 -3.21 -7.90
CA LEU A 43 2.46 -3.79 -6.57
C LEU A 43 3.65 -3.16 -5.82
N LEU A 44 4.77 -2.95 -6.51
CA LEU A 44 5.97 -2.34 -5.93
C LEU A 44 5.71 -0.87 -5.53
N LEU A 45 5.00 -0.12 -6.36
CA LEU A 45 4.61 1.26 -6.04
C LEU A 45 3.65 1.34 -4.85
N ILE A 46 2.68 0.42 -4.76
CA ILE A 46 1.75 0.33 -3.62
C ILE A 46 2.51 0.01 -2.33
N MET A 47 3.44 -0.95 -2.37
CA MET A 47 4.25 -1.31 -1.21
C MET A 47 5.12 -0.13 -0.76
N LEU A 48 5.85 0.51 -1.69
CA LEU A 48 6.72 1.63 -1.38
C LEU A 48 5.92 2.83 -0.84
N GLY A 49 4.82 3.19 -1.50
CA GLY A 49 3.95 4.28 -1.08
C GLY A 49 3.27 4.00 0.26
N GLY A 50 2.82 2.76 0.49
CA GLY A 50 2.22 2.34 1.74
C GLY A 50 3.19 2.46 2.92
N VAL A 51 4.40 1.92 2.78
CA VAL A 51 5.44 2.01 3.81
C VAL A 51 5.77 3.47 4.14
N LEU A 52 5.95 4.31 3.13
CA LEU A 52 6.27 5.73 3.32
C LEU A 52 5.13 6.47 4.02
N THR A 53 3.89 6.19 3.64
CA THR A 53 2.70 6.78 4.29
C THR A 53 2.59 6.38 5.75
N ILE A 54 2.77 5.09 6.08
CA ILE A 54 2.75 4.61 7.46
C ILE A 54 3.83 5.30 8.28
N PHE A 55 5.04 5.45 7.74
CA PHE A 55 6.16 6.09 8.43
C PHE A 55 5.84 7.56 8.73
N VAL A 56 5.34 8.29 7.75
CA VAL A 56 4.96 9.71 7.89
C VAL A 56 3.83 9.89 8.91
N VAL A 57 2.77 9.08 8.83
CA VAL A 57 1.64 9.15 9.78
C VAL A 57 2.10 8.81 11.20
N THR A 58 2.93 7.79 11.34
CA THR A 58 3.46 7.40 12.66
C THR A 58 4.34 8.49 13.25
N ALA A 59 5.22 9.10 12.45
CA ALA A 59 6.10 10.16 12.91
C ALA A 59 5.35 11.44 13.30
N ILE A 60 4.34 11.84 12.52
CA ILE A 60 3.61 13.10 12.72
C ILE A 60 2.51 12.97 13.76
N ALA A 61 1.78 11.85 13.80
CA ALA A 61 0.64 11.67 14.69
C ALA A 61 0.93 10.67 15.81
N GLY A 62 1.50 9.51 15.47
CA GLY A 62 1.74 8.42 16.43
C GLY A 62 2.70 8.81 17.55
N ILE A 63 3.90 9.30 17.21
CA ILE A 63 4.93 9.69 18.18
C ILE A 63 4.44 10.81 19.12
N PRO A 64 3.92 11.96 18.65
CA PRO A 64 3.48 12.99 19.58
C PRO A 64 2.28 12.55 20.43
N MET A 65 1.33 11.79 19.86
CA MET A 65 0.18 11.31 20.63
C MET A 65 0.60 10.34 21.74
N THR A 66 1.56 9.45 21.46
CA THR A 66 2.14 8.55 22.48
C THR A 66 2.93 9.31 23.54
N LEU A 67 3.73 10.31 23.17
CA LEU A 67 4.47 11.15 24.13
C LEU A 67 3.52 11.92 25.05
N LEU A 68 2.44 12.50 24.51
CA LEU A 68 1.43 13.18 25.31
C LEU A 68 0.70 12.23 26.26
N GLY A 69 0.34 11.03 25.77
CA GLY A 69 -0.32 10.01 26.59
C GLY A 69 0.55 9.52 27.75
N VAL A 70 1.83 9.21 27.48
CA VAL A 70 2.78 8.80 28.52
C VAL A 70 3.07 9.95 29.48
N GLY A 71 3.25 11.16 28.97
CA GLY A 71 3.45 12.35 29.80
C GLY A 71 2.28 12.60 30.76
N TRP A 72 1.05 12.44 30.29
CA TRP A 72 -0.15 12.57 31.12
C TRP A 72 -0.22 11.46 32.18
N LEU A 73 0.06 10.21 31.82
CA LEU A 73 0.09 9.10 32.79
C LEU A 73 1.13 9.34 33.88
N VAL A 74 2.34 9.77 33.51
CA VAL A 74 3.38 10.12 34.47
C VAL A 74 2.93 11.27 35.36
N TRP A 75 2.32 12.31 34.79
CA TRP A 75 1.78 13.44 35.56
C TRP A 75 0.76 12.97 36.59
N VAL A 76 -0.23 12.16 36.19
CA VAL A 76 -1.27 11.63 37.09
C VAL A 76 -0.67 10.80 38.22
N TRP A 77 0.35 9.99 37.94
CA TRP A 77 1.05 9.20 38.95
C TRP A 77 1.86 10.07 39.93
N TYR A 78 2.45 11.16 39.44
CA TYR A 78 3.35 11.99 40.23
C TYR A 78 2.64 13.16 40.93
N SER A 79 1.44 13.54 40.49
CA SER A 79 0.68 14.61 41.11
C SER A 79 0.22 14.16 42.50
N PRO A 80 0.76 14.74 43.59
CA PRO A 80 0.29 14.43 44.94
C PRO A 80 -1.17 14.86 45.04
N THR A 81 -2.02 13.99 45.60
CA THR A 81 -3.40 14.34 45.92
C THR A 81 -3.38 15.63 46.75
N PRO A 82 -4.16 16.67 46.35
CA PRO A 82 -4.23 17.88 47.15
C PRO A 82 -4.71 17.49 48.56
N SER A 83 -3.89 17.79 49.57
CA SER A 83 -4.28 17.62 50.97
C SER A 83 -5.56 18.43 51.23
N PRO A 84 -6.52 17.90 52.01
CA PRO A 84 -7.70 18.67 52.36
C PRO A 84 -7.26 19.98 53.02
N VAL A 85 -7.74 21.09 52.49
CA VAL A 85 -7.55 22.40 53.10
C VAL A 85 -8.25 22.33 54.46
N GLU A 86 -7.47 22.25 55.54
CA GLU A 86 -7.99 22.52 56.88
C GLU A 86 -8.43 23.99 56.87
N GLU A 87 -9.74 24.17 56.71
CA GLU A 87 -10.44 25.43 56.89
C GLU A 87 -10.36 25.79 58.37
N SER A 88 -9.31 26.54 58.73
CA SER A 88 -9.18 27.11 60.08
C SER A 88 -10.06 28.37 60.17
N GLU A 89 -11.18 28.22 60.88
CA GLU A 89 -12.09 29.29 61.36
C GLU A 89 -11.37 30.47 62.05
#